data_AF-A0A844X1V4-F1
#
_entry.id   AF-A0A844X1V4-F1
#
_cell.length_a   1.000
_cell.length_b   1.000
_cell.length_c   1.000
_cell.angle_alpha   90.00
_cell.angle_beta   90.00
_cell.angle_gamma   90.00
#
_symmetry.space_group_name_H-M   'P 1'
#
loop_
_entity.id
_entity.type
_entity.pdbx_description
1 polymer ?
#
loop_
_entity_poly.entity_id
_entity_poly.type
_entity_poly.pdbx_seq_one_letter_code
_entity_poly.pdbx_strand_id
1 'polypeptide(L)'
;SYQYAGSDPINWVDPLGLIKVENNGFEGVAGKETGGYLSQPEQGGTLNIGAGNKPIEGAYNISHPDYPMAEGVYPGNANDLSNIATGSQNKIIMENPYKYDPLGSEILRVLSNNGTITIKGSISNGTLKNLEKIASDRGLILINKTKVPNTGYTQTNGKPIGSSELIKYIFKKK
;
A
#
# COMPACT_ATOMS: atom_id res chain seq x y z
N SER A 1 -45.11 -41.15 -15.38
CA SER A 1 -43.64 -41.34 -15.35
C SER A 1 -43.00 -40.20 -16.11
N TYR A 2 -42.24 -39.34 -15.44
CA TYR A 2 -41.01 -38.65 -15.90
C TYR A 2 -40.45 -37.89 -14.68
N GLN A 3 -39.14 -37.63 -14.70
CA GLN A 3 -38.22 -37.62 -13.56
C GLN A 3 -38.24 -36.35 -12.69
N TYR A 4 -37.82 -36.50 -11.42
CA TYR A 4 -37.35 -35.40 -10.56
C TYR A 4 -35.82 -35.32 -10.61
N ALA A 5 -35.28 -34.13 -10.87
CA ALA A 5 -34.06 -33.60 -10.24
C ALA A 5 -33.79 -32.16 -10.74
N GLY A 6 -33.62 -31.20 -9.81
CA GLY A 6 -33.09 -29.87 -10.11
C GLY A 6 -33.77 -28.69 -9.40
N SER A 7 -34.02 -28.80 -8.09
CA SER A 7 -34.30 -27.62 -7.25
C SER A 7 -33.07 -27.31 -6.41
N ASP A 8 -32.44 -26.16 -6.63
CA ASP A 8 -31.63 -25.49 -5.60
C ASP A 8 -32.53 -25.14 -4.39
N PRO A 9 -32.02 -24.92 -3.15
CA PRO A 9 -30.62 -24.85 -2.70
C PRO A 9 -30.34 -25.75 -1.47
N ILE A 10 -29.14 -26.31 -1.31
CA ILE A 10 -28.71 -26.88 -0.02
C ILE A 10 -27.40 -26.22 0.41
N ASN A 11 -27.58 -25.15 1.17
CA ASN A 11 -26.58 -24.68 2.12
C ASN A 11 -26.59 -25.68 3.28
N TRP A 12 -25.73 -26.71 3.22
CA TRP A 12 -25.62 -27.68 4.31
C TRP A 12 -24.74 -27.08 5.40
N VAL A 13 -25.37 -26.56 6.45
CA VAL A 13 -24.68 -26.18 7.68
C VAL A 13 -24.42 -27.46 8.48
N ASP A 14 -23.14 -27.72 8.78
CA ASP A 14 -22.70 -28.77 9.70
C ASP A 14 -23.15 -28.46 11.14
N PRO A 15 -23.82 -29.37 11.87
CA PRO A 15 -24.26 -29.12 13.25
C PRO A 15 -23.13 -28.90 14.28
N LEU A 16 -21.88 -29.16 13.91
CA LEU A 16 -20.71 -28.99 14.80
C LEU A 16 -19.81 -27.78 14.44
N GLY A 17 -20.13 -27.03 13.39
CA GLY A 17 -19.39 -25.81 13.02
C GLY A 17 -17.97 -26.02 12.48
N LEU A 18 -17.66 -27.18 11.89
CA LEU A 18 -16.35 -27.46 11.30
C LEU A 18 -16.43 -27.65 9.78
N ILE A 19 -15.71 -26.82 9.02
CA ILE A 19 -15.63 -26.94 7.56
C ILE A 19 -14.75 -28.15 7.18
N LYS A 20 -15.30 -29.07 6.38
CA LYS A 20 -14.55 -30.15 5.71
C LYS A 20 -13.62 -29.56 4.65
N VAL A 21 -12.32 -29.81 4.81
CA VAL A 21 -11.30 -29.50 3.81
C VAL A 21 -11.16 -30.69 2.86
N GLU A 22 -11.52 -30.50 1.59
CA GLU A 22 -11.16 -31.44 0.52
C GLU A 22 -9.80 -31.02 -0.04
N ASN A 23 -8.76 -31.77 0.35
CA ASN A 23 -7.36 -31.50 0.02
C ASN A 23 -7.05 -31.88 -1.44
N ASN A 24 -7.00 -30.88 -2.32
CA ASN A 24 -6.14 -30.89 -3.51
C ASN A 24 -5.09 -29.78 -3.37
N GLY A 25 -4.11 -29.99 -2.47
CA GLY A 25 -2.77 -29.43 -2.59
C GLY A 25 -2.57 -27.91 -2.54
N PHE A 26 -3.34 -27.16 -1.73
CA PHE A 26 -3.00 -25.77 -1.39
C PHE A 26 -2.77 -25.65 0.11
N GLU A 27 -1.56 -26.02 0.55
CA GLU A 27 -1.09 -25.63 1.88
C GLU A 27 -0.96 -24.11 1.91
N GLY A 28 -1.65 -23.49 2.88
CA GLY A 28 -1.69 -22.06 3.03
C GLY A 28 -0.32 -21.44 3.25
N VAL A 29 -0.01 -20.44 2.44
CA VAL A 29 0.80 -19.31 2.87
C VAL A 29 0.03 -18.08 2.43
N ALA A 30 -0.72 -17.49 3.36
CA ALA A 30 -1.29 -16.17 3.12
C ALA A 30 -0.14 -15.20 2.83
N GLY A 31 -0.16 -14.64 1.63
CA GLY A 31 0.41 -13.33 1.33
C GLY A 31 1.88 -13.24 0.96
N LYS A 32 2.78 -14.16 1.35
CA LYS A 32 4.22 -13.98 1.08
C LYS A 32 4.69 -14.65 -0.20
N GLU A 33 5.08 -13.85 -1.19
CA GLU A 33 5.93 -14.30 -2.30
C GLU A 33 7.41 -14.36 -1.89
N THR A 34 8.25 -14.93 -2.76
CA THR A 34 9.70 -15.03 -2.57
C THR A 34 10.29 -13.66 -2.18
N GLY A 35 11.12 -13.63 -1.13
CA GLY A 35 11.71 -12.38 -0.62
C GLY A 35 10.93 -11.68 0.50
N GLY A 36 9.82 -12.24 0.99
CA GLY A 36 9.11 -11.72 2.17
C GLY A 36 8.20 -10.52 1.89
N TYR A 37 7.95 -10.21 0.62
CA TYR A 37 7.01 -9.18 0.16
C TYR A 37 5.58 -9.73 0.10
N LEU A 38 4.57 -8.86 0.26
CA LEU A 38 3.18 -9.27 0.11
C LEU A 38 2.79 -9.30 -1.37
N SER A 39 2.12 -10.36 -1.81
CA SER A 39 1.63 -10.50 -3.19
C SER A 39 0.30 -9.82 -3.45
N GLN A 40 -0.40 -9.41 -2.39
CA GLN A 40 -1.67 -8.70 -2.43
C GLN A 40 -1.81 -7.78 -1.20
N PRO A 41 -2.64 -6.74 -1.26
CA PRO A 41 -2.95 -5.94 -0.07
C PRO A 41 -3.68 -6.79 0.98
N GLU A 42 -3.35 -6.56 2.25
CA GLU A 42 -3.97 -7.28 3.38
C GLU A 42 -4.67 -6.31 4.33
N GLN A 43 -5.67 -6.82 5.06
CA GLN A 43 -6.34 -6.06 6.11
C GLN A 43 -5.37 -5.78 7.26
N GLY A 44 -5.28 -4.53 7.67
CA GLY A 44 -4.29 -4.04 8.62
C GLY A 44 -2.86 -3.96 8.06
N GLY A 45 -2.68 -4.12 6.74
CA GLY A 45 -1.39 -4.24 6.08
C GLY A 45 -0.62 -2.93 5.89
N THR A 46 0.55 -3.06 5.28
CA THR A 46 1.37 -1.93 4.81
C THR A 46 1.33 -1.86 3.29
N LEU A 47 1.01 -0.69 2.76
CA LEU A 47 1.11 -0.37 1.34
C LEU A 47 2.33 0.53 1.09
N ASN A 48 3.20 0.15 0.17
CA ASN A 48 4.33 0.97 -0.28
C ASN A 48 4.06 1.46 -1.70
N ILE A 49 3.90 2.78 -1.88
CA ILE A 49 3.54 3.39 -3.16
C ILE A 49 4.75 4.09 -3.77
N GLY A 50 5.03 3.78 -5.03
CA GLY A 50 6.23 4.25 -5.72
C GLY A 50 7.47 3.49 -5.27
N ALA A 51 7.33 2.19 -5.00
CA ALA A 51 8.41 1.34 -4.50
C ALA A 51 9.61 1.28 -5.46
N GLY A 52 9.37 1.31 -6.77
CA GLY A 52 10.40 1.22 -7.80
C GLY A 52 11.36 0.04 -7.56
N ASN A 53 12.66 0.33 -7.42
CA ASN A 53 13.67 -0.68 -7.11
C ASN A 53 13.93 -0.87 -5.60
N LYS A 54 13.04 -0.37 -4.73
CA LYS A 54 13.17 -0.40 -3.27
C LYS A 54 11.87 -0.91 -2.61
N PRO A 55 11.47 -2.17 -2.85
CA PRO A 55 10.37 -2.79 -2.12
C PRO A 55 10.66 -2.86 -0.61
N ILE A 56 9.59 -2.93 0.17
CA ILE A 56 9.64 -3.08 1.63
C ILE A 56 9.08 -4.47 1.95
N GLU A 57 9.86 -5.26 2.69
CA GLU A 57 9.42 -6.57 3.20
C GLU A 57 8.18 -6.42 4.10
N GLY A 58 7.24 -7.35 3.96
CA GLY A 58 5.96 -7.31 4.67
C GLY A 58 4.99 -6.22 4.20
N ALA A 59 5.28 -5.54 3.09
CA ALA A 59 4.37 -4.61 2.44
C ALA A 59 3.88 -5.16 1.09
N TYR A 60 2.68 -4.74 0.68
CA TYR A 60 2.27 -4.79 -0.71
C TYR A 60 2.92 -3.60 -1.43
N ASN A 61 3.78 -3.87 -2.39
CA ASN A 61 4.58 -2.84 -3.05
C ASN A 61 4.03 -2.56 -4.44
N ILE A 62 3.73 -1.30 -4.72
CA ILE A 62 3.29 -0.86 -6.04
C ILE A 62 4.17 0.24 -6.61
N SER A 63 4.28 0.27 -7.94
CA SER A 63 4.91 1.39 -8.65
C SER A 63 4.23 1.61 -9.99
N HIS A 64 4.37 2.83 -10.53
CA HIS A 64 3.80 3.14 -11.84
C HIS A 64 4.55 2.35 -12.93
N PRO A 65 3.83 1.71 -13.88
CA PRO A 65 4.42 0.77 -14.84
C PRO A 65 5.50 1.39 -15.76
N ASP A 66 5.45 2.71 -15.99
CA ASP A 66 6.45 3.43 -16.78
C ASP A 66 7.84 3.54 -16.12
N TYR A 67 8.02 3.09 -14.87
CA TYR A 67 9.29 3.17 -14.14
C TYR A 67 9.84 1.77 -13.79
N PRO A 68 11.17 1.63 -13.60
CA PRO A 68 11.76 0.36 -13.16
C PRO A 68 11.14 -0.16 -11.85
N MET A 69 10.93 -1.48 -11.80
CA MET A 69 10.37 -2.21 -10.67
C MET A 69 11.28 -3.39 -10.33
N ALA A 70 11.59 -3.57 -9.04
CA ALA A 70 12.26 -4.77 -8.55
C ALA A 70 11.28 -5.93 -8.38
N GLU A 71 11.81 -7.13 -8.09
CA GLU A 71 11.02 -8.27 -7.66
C GLU A 71 10.14 -7.91 -6.44
N GLY A 72 8.91 -8.41 -6.41
CA GLY A 72 7.93 -8.12 -5.36
C GLY A 72 7.27 -6.74 -5.45
N VAL A 73 7.47 -6.00 -6.55
CA VAL A 73 6.77 -4.74 -6.86
C VAL A 73 5.79 -4.93 -8.02
N TYR A 74 4.52 -4.63 -7.78
CA TYR A 74 3.45 -4.77 -8.76
C TYR A 74 3.15 -3.44 -9.47
N PRO A 75 2.70 -3.49 -10.74
CA PRO A 75 2.16 -2.31 -11.40
C PRO A 75 0.97 -1.73 -10.63
N GLY A 76 0.95 -0.42 -10.41
CA GLY A 76 -0.16 0.26 -9.74
C GLY A 76 -0.17 1.77 -9.94
N ASN A 77 -1.30 2.40 -9.64
CA ASN A 77 -1.53 3.83 -9.80
C ASN A 77 -1.98 4.46 -8.48
N ALA A 78 -1.26 5.45 -7.96
CA ALA A 78 -1.62 6.12 -6.70
C ALA A 78 -2.99 6.83 -6.76
N ASN A 79 -3.48 7.14 -7.97
CA ASN A 79 -4.79 7.74 -8.20
C ASN A 79 -5.90 6.73 -8.50
N ASP A 80 -5.57 5.43 -8.57
CA ASP A 80 -6.53 4.33 -8.75
C ASP A 80 -6.06 3.12 -7.94
N LEU A 81 -6.62 2.99 -6.74
CA LEU A 81 -6.36 1.87 -5.83
C LEU A 81 -7.62 1.01 -5.69
N SER A 82 -8.40 0.89 -6.76
CA SER A 82 -9.69 0.17 -6.78
C SER A 82 -9.59 -1.30 -6.38
N ASN A 83 -8.43 -1.92 -6.60
CA ASN A 83 -8.10 -3.28 -6.15
C ASN A 83 -7.75 -3.38 -4.65
N ILE A 84 -7.72 -2.27 -3.92
CA ILE A 84 -7.43 -2.21 -2.48
C ILE A 84 -8.69 -1.78 -1.73
N ALA A 85 -9.10 -2.61 -0.77
CA ALA A 85 -10.28 -2.36 0.04
C ALA A 85 -10.16 -1.05 0.84
N THR A 86 -11.26 -0.31 0.94
CA THR A 86 -11.36 0.91 1.75
C THR A 86 -10.99 0.63 3.20
N GLY A 87 -10.16 1.50 3.79
CA GLY A 87 -9.76 1.40 5.19
C GLY A 87 -8.96 0.15 5.56
N SER A 88 -8.42 -0.59 4.58
CA SER A 88 -7.71 -1.84 4.84
C SER A 88 -6.25 -1.64 5.26
N GLN A 89 -5.61 -0.51 4.92
CA GLN A 89 -4.18 -0.33 5.15
C GLN A 89 -3.92 0.45 6.44
N ASN A 90 -3.20 -0.12 7.40
CA ASN A 90 -2.81 0.58 8.63
C ASN A 90 -1.63 1.52 8.42
N LYS A 91 -0.83 1.25 7.39
CA LYS A 91 0.36 2.03 7.08
C LYS A 91 0.50 2.21 5.58
N ILE A 92 0.76 3.43 5.16
CA ILE A 92 1.13 3.75 3.78
C ILE A 92 2.49 4.44 3.81
N ILE A 93 3.41 4.00 2.94
CA ILE A 93 4.76 4.55 2.83
C ILE A 93 4.94 5.07 1.41
N MET A 94 5.43 6.30 1.29
CA MET A 94 5.80 6.93 0.02
C MET A 94 7.17 7.57 0.17
N GLU A 95 8.14 7.03 -0.56
CA GLU A 95 9.50 7.55 -0.57
C GLU A 95 9.78 8.28 -1.88
N ASN A 96 10.01 9.57 -1.76
CA ASN A 96 10.21 10.54 -2.83
C ASN A 96 9.03 10.59 -3.82
N PRO A 97 7.79 10.88 -3.37
CA PRO A 97 6.64 10.97 -4.27
C PRO A 97 6.87 12.04 -5.36
N TYR A 98 6.49 11.72 -6.60
CA TYR A 98 6.69 12.58 -7.76
C TYR A 98 5.53 12.42 -8.75
N LYS A 99 5.00 13.55 -9.25
CA LYS A 99 3.88 13.61 -10.22
C LYS A 99 2.53 13.03 -9.76
N TYR A 100 2.35 12.80 -8.47
CA TYR A 100 1.05 12.48 -7.88
C TYR A 100 0.88 13.17 -6.53
N ASP A 101 -0.36 13.30 -6.08
CA ASP A 101 -0.70 13.84 -4.77
C ASP A 101 -0.55 12.74 -3.69
N PRO A 102 0.43 12.83 -2.78
CA PRO A 102 0.67 11.77 -1.79
C PRO A 102 -0.42 11.70 -0.71
N LEU A 103 -1.33 12.66 -0.66
CA LEU A 103 -2.49 12.65 0.24
C LEU A 103 -3.80 12.61 -0.55
N GLY A 104 -3.78 12.12 -1.79
CA GLY A 104 -4.94 12.03 -2.68
C GLY A 104 -6.08 11.16 -2.13
N SER A 105 -7.27 11.32 -2.69
CA SER A 105 -8.49 10.67 -2.17
C SER A 105 -8.41 9.15 -2.10
N GLU A 106 -7.80 8.48 -3.08
CA GLU A 106 -7.63 7.03 -3.09
C GLU A 106 -6.69 6.56 -1.97
N ILE A 107 -5.57 7.26 -1.76
CA ILE A 107 -4.63 6.98 -0.67
C ILE A 107 -5.34 7.13 0.69
N LEU A 108 -6.12 8.20 0.85
CA LEU A 108 -6.90 8.42 2.08
C LEU A 108 -8.05 7.42 2.25
N ARG A 109 -8.65 6.95 1.15
CA ARG A 109 -9.72 5.95 1.16
C ARG A 109 -9.21 4.61 1.68
N VAL A 110 -8.07 4.13 1.18
CA VAL A 110 -7.52 2.82 1.57
C VAL A 110 -6.87 2.84 2.96
N LEU A 111 -6.46 4.02 3.46
CA LEU A 111 -5.93 4.19 4.80
C LEU A 111 -7.02 3.95 5.87
N SER A 112 -6.75 3.05 6.80
CA SER A 112 -7.61 2.76 7.95
C SER A 112 -7.73 3.96 8.89
N ASN A 113 -8.82 4.01 9.66
CA ASN A 113 -8.94 4.97 10.76
C ASN A 113 -7.80 4.70 11.76
N ASN A 114 -7.19 5.75 12.29
CA ASN A 114 -5.95 5.68 13.07
C ASN A 114 -4.71 5.17 12.31
N GLY A 115 -4.82 4.86 11.01
CA GLY A 115 -3.69 4.49 10.16
C GLY A 115 -2.71 5.63 9.97
N THR A 116 -1.49 5.29 9.56
CA THR A 116 -0.39 6.27 9.37
C THR A 116 0.09 6.35 7.93
N ILE A 117 0.43 7.57 7.50
CA ILE A 117 1.12 7.85 6.25
C ILE A 117 2.53 8.31 6.58
N THR A 118 3.53 7.64 6.03
CA THR A 118 4.93 8.09 6.03
C THR A 118 5.28 8.65 4.66
N ILE A 119 5.65 9.93 4.59
CA ILE A 119 6.15 10.56 3.37
C ILE A 119 7.57 11.02 3.60
N LYS A 120 8.51 10.54 2.79
CA LYS A 120 9.93 10.94 2.85
C LYS A 120 10.31 11.60 1.53
N GLY A 121 11.03 12.72 1.54
CA GLY A 121 11.55 13.29 0.29
C GLY A 121 12.35 14.57 0.50
N SER A 122 12.92 15.10 -0.57
CA SER A 122 13.74 16.32 -0.50
C SER A 122 12.88 17.55 -0.28
N ILE A 123 13.36 18.53 0.49
CA ILE A 123 12.65 19.80 0.71
C ILE A 123 12.41 20.59 -0.58
N SER A 124 13.24 20.37 -1.60
CA SER A 124 13.07 20.99 -2.93
C SER A 124 12.02 20.29 -3.79
N ASN A 125 11.48 19.14 -3.36
CA ASN A 125 10.42 18.45 -4.07
C ASN A 125 9.12 19.24 -3.93
N GLY A 126 8.62 19.80 -5.04
CA GLY A 126 7.39 20.58 -5.08
C GLY A 126 6.16 19.83 -4.57
N THR A 127 6.16 18.49 -4.67
CA THR A 127 5.10 17.61 -4.13
C THR A 127 4.95 17.72 -2.61
N LEU A 128 6.02 18.10 -1.89
CA LEU A 128 6.01 18.28 -0.44
C LEU A 128 5.67 19.70 0.00
N LYS A 129 5.47 20.63 -0.94
CA LYS A 129 5.13 22.01 -0.62
C LYS A 129 3.78 22.07 0.08
N ASN A 130 3.72 22.78 1.21
CA ASN A 130 2.51 22.95 2.03
C ASN A 130 1.88 21.64 2.56
N LEU A 131 2.63 20.53 2.57
CA LEU A 131 2.10 19.21 2.89
C LEU A 131 1.42 19.15 4.26
N GLU A 132 1.94 19.86 5.26
CA GLU A 132 1.35 19.93 6.61
C GLU A 132 -0.04 20.59 6.60
N LYS A 133 -0.20 21.69 5.85
CA LYS A 133 -1.49 22.36 5.70
C LYS A 133 -2.48 21.46 4.96
N ILE A 134 -2.04 20.86 3.85
CA ILE A 134 -2.86 19.94 3.05
C ILE A 134 -3.31 18.74 3.91
N ALA A 135 -2.41 18.18 4.71
CA ALA A 135 -2.71 17.09 5.63
C ALA A 135 -3.78 17.50 6.64
N SER A 136 -3.64 18.66 7.28
CA SER A 136 -4.62 19.19 8.23
C SER A 136 -5.99 19.40 7.58
N ASP A 137 -6.03 20.03 6.40
CA ASP A 137 -7.26 20.27 5.63
C ASP A 137 -7.97 18.95 5.24
N ARG A 138 -7.21 17.85 5.14
CA ARG A 138 -7.71 16.50 4.81
C ARG A 138 -7.92 15.60 6.03
N GLY A 139 -7.96 16.18 7.23
CA GLY A 139 -8.29 15.45 8.45
C GLY A 139 -7.16 14.58 9.00
N LEU A 140 -5.92 14.81 8.58
CA LEU A 140 -4.74 14.14 9.13
C LEU A 140 -4.08 15.00 10.23
N ILE A 141 -3.42 14.34 11.17
CA ILE A 141 -2.61 14.96 12.22
C ILE A 141 -1.14 14.67 11.95
N LEU A 142 -0.29 15.70 12.00
CA LEU A 142 1.16 15.51 12.01
C LEU A 142 1.60 14.92 13.35
N ILE A 143 2.16 13.72 13.32
CA ILE A 143 2.69 13.03 14.50
C ILE A 143 4.20 13.25 14.64
N ASN A 144 4.93 13.27 13.52
CA ASN A 144 6.37 13.46 13.54
C ASN A 144 6.88 14.11 12.25
N LYS A 145 7.91 14.95 12.38
CA LYS A 145 8.66 15.56 11.28
C LYS A 145 10.14 15.56 11.63
N THR A 146 10.93 14.79 10.88
CA THR A 146 12.38 14.68 11.12
C THR A 146 13.19 14.82 9.84
N LYS A 147 14.44 15.27 9.97
CA LYS A 147 15.43 15.18 8.92
C LYS A 147 16.10 13.80 8.98
N VAL A 148 16.34 13.21 7.83
CA VAL A 148 17.01 11.90 7.70
C VAL A 148 18.05 11.96 6.58
N PRO A 149 19.15 11.20 6.66
CA PRO A 149 20.14 11.15 5.59
C PRO A 149 19.54 10.68 4.25
N ASN A 150 20.00 11.25 3.14
CA ASN A 150 19.69 10.76 1.80
C ASN A 150 20.61 9.60 1.43
N THR A 151 20.19 8.37 1.73
CA THR A 151 20.94 7.14 1.43
C THR A 151 20.53 6.53 0.09
N GLY A 152 20.74 7.28 -1.00
CA GLY A 152 20.70 6.74 -2.35
C GLY A 152 19.36 6.88 -3.07
N TYR A 153 18.64 8.00 -2.89
CA TYR A 153 17.53 8.35 -3.80
C TYR A 153 18.07 9.04 -5.05
N THR A 154 17.52 8.66 -6.19
CA THR A 154 17.82 9.25 -7.49
C THR A 154 16.64 10.07 -8.00
N GLN A 155 16.94 10.98 -8.92
CA GLN A 155 15.98 11.70 -9.73
C GLN A 155 15.51 10.80 -10.88
N THR A 156 14.51 11.26 -11.65
CA THR A 156 13.99 10.54 -12.82
C THR A 156 15.03 10.29 -13.91
N ASN A 157 16.10 11.07 -13.96
CA ASN A 157 17.23 10.89 -14.88
C ASN A 157 18.34 9.98 -14.31
N GLY A 158 18.10 9.30 -13.19
CA GLY A 158 19.05 8.40 -12.54
C GLY A 158 20.14 9.08 -11.71
N LYS A 159 20.29 10.41 -11.77
CA LYS A 159 21.26 11.14 -10.94
C LYS A 159 20.83 11.15 -9.48
N PRO A 160 21.75 11.16 -8.51
CA PRO A 160 21.40 11.34 -7.10
C PRO A 160 20.58 12.61 -6.87
N ILE A 161 19.67 12.57 -5.90
CA ILE A 161 19.07 13.80 -5.36
C ILE A 161 20.20 14.62 -4.71
N GLY A 162 20.35 15.87 -5.12
CA GLY A 162 21.49 16.72 -4.69
C GLY A 162 21.46 17.13 -3.21
N SER A 163 20.34 16.90 -2.51
CA SER A 163 20.24 17.14 -1.07
C SER A 163 20.86 16.00 -0.27
N SER A 164 21.72 16.31 0.70
CA SER A 164 22.29 15.33 1.64
C SER A 164 21.27 14.82 2.67
N GLU A 165 20.18 15.57 2.87
CA GLU A 165 19.10 15.24 3.81
C GLU A 165 17.73 15.18 3.09
N LEU A 166 16.84 14.36 3.63
CA LEU A 166 15.42 14.32 3.30
C LEU A 166 14.60 14.71 4.53
N ILE A 167 13.37 15.18 4.32
CA ILE A 167 12.38 15.34 5.39
C ILE A 167 11.49 14.12 5.38
N LYS A 168 11.25 13.55 6.56
CA LYS A 168 10.29 12.48 6.82
C LYS A 168 9.12 13.06 7.62
N TYR A 169 7.93 12.97 7.05
CA TYR A 169 6.66 13.25 7.70
C TYR A 169 6.00 11.95 8.10
N ILE A 170 5.39 11.92 9.29
CA ILE A 170 4.45 10.89 9.71
C ILE A 170 3.13 11.57 10.06
N PHE A 171 2.10 11.28 9.28
CA PHE A 171 0.73 11.72 9.52
C PHE A 171 -0.12 10.56 10.02
N LYS A 172 -1.12 10.85 10.84
CA LYS A 172 -2.13 9.90 11.30
C LYS A 172 -3.52 10.35 10.89
N LYS A 173 -4.34 9.41 10.39
CA LYS A 173 -5.75 9.65 10.10
C LYS A 173 -6.55 9.69 11.40
N LYS A 174 -7.38 10.73 11.56
CA LYS A 174 -8.32 10.84 12.68
C LYS A 174 -9.35 9.71 12.65
#